data_AF-A0A484QA38-F1
#
_entry.id   AF-A0A484QA38-F1
#
_cell.length_a   1.000
_cell.length_b   1.000
_cell.length_c   1.000
_cell.angle_alpha   90.00
_cell.angle_beta   90.00
_cell.angle_gamma   90.00
#
_symmetry.space_group_name_H-M   'P 1'
#
loop_
_entity.id
_entity.type
_entity.pdbx_description
1 polymer ?
#
loop_
_entity_poly.entity_id
_entity_poly.type
_entity_poly.pdbx_seq_one_letter_code
_entity_poly.pdbx_strand_id
1 'polypeptide(L)'
;MTKPGADPHLALPASGVLDKAMWHATLEVDDQQRYRLCAALRDPAPKLHGKVAVWVVAYTDAAGRLLDGPYPGLLYSRQLAQHFTYVAADGQISGAAPHTFMLQPPKDAAHVALALLPWMGSSKLALVSPPRLVPCAYGPKELAELEETDPMAAVRECRLALLAMARPDWQLLNYALRLAERQGDAVWMRECAASLTEMGKPGGAVARGRLGLSRLDELSVGWSPLPASEALATAPAPLGSVEQSGSRKMRTQAVLHWAGPEAPLAEPPVSLGEALSDRRWRNVLIVPLEYAACDAPMGPWRHGRISVPTASGARKLACYRLDCLSEQGVATTARTAVMTLDVLLAWHIAKTEGAAVIHAHPGRRGYDLALRALALGRLLALPVIYEYDSHRLGMGEGESRLLPQDCEIQRLRQAQNVRCLHESAAVIVRRKKDLDEATRAGVDIAKLFFLDAAARTENLAAQRSLGDIYQSVAASWQAGLLTA
;
A
#
# COMPACT_ATOMS: atom_id res chain seq x y z
N MET A 1 -6.71 57.41 29.92
CA MET A 1 -5.27 57.15 30.16
C MET A 1 -5.14 56.34 31.44
N THR A 2 -5.27 55.03 31.31
CA THR A 2 -5.00 54.03 32.36
C THR A 2 -3.58 53.52 32.15
N LYS A 3 -2.80 53.41 33.24
CA LYS A 3 -1.42 52.88 33.23
C LYS A 3 -1.42 51.46 32.64
N PRO A 4 -0.42 51.08 31.82
CA PRO A 4 -0.21 49.68 31.47
C PRO A 4 0.18 48.90 32.73
N GLY A 5 -0.50 47.78 32.97
CA GLY A 5 -0.26 46.89 34.09
C GLY A 5 1.12 46.25 34.02
N ALA A 6 1.67 45.93 35.18
CA ALA A 6 2.97 45.30 35.35
C ALA A 6 3.07 43.97 34.59
N ASP A 7 4.15 43.82 33.81
CA ASP A 7 4.50 42.58 33.12
C ASP A 7 4.62 41.42 34.13
N PRO A 8 3.99 40.26 33.89
CA PRO A 8 4.28 39.07 34.67
C PRO A 8 5.76 38.70 34.45
N HIS A 9 6.52 38.67 35.54
CA HIS A 9 7.94 38.31 35.57
C HIS A 9 8.17 36.95 34.88
N LEU A 10 8.60 36.98 33.61
CA LEU A 10 8.84 35.81 32.78
C LEU A 10 10.14 35.10 33.17
N ALA A 11 10.06 33.78 33.28
CA ALA A 11 11.06 32.85 33.79
C ALA A 11 12.27 32.64 32.84
N LEU A 12 12.99 33.71 32.54
CA LEU A 12 14.36 33.65 32.03
C LEU A 12 15.36 33.73 33.20
N PRO A 13 16.62 33.29 33.04
CA PRO A 13 17.59 33.27 34.15
C PRO A 13 17.75 34.65 34.80
N ALA A 14 18.15 34.66 36.09
CA ALA A 14 18.30 35.85 36.92
C ALA A 14 18.81 37.07 36.14
N SER A 15 18.23 38.26 36.39
CA SER A 15 18.37 39.49 35.59
C SER A 15 19.76 39.73 34.97
N GLY A 16 20.84 39.45 35.69
CA GLY A 16 22.22 39.60 35.21
C GLY A 16 22.67 38.69 34.05
N VAL A 17 21.92 37.64 33.69
CA VAL A 17 22.19 36.81 32.50
C VAL A 17 21.60 37.45 31.25
N LEU A 18 20.41 38.04 31.34
CA LEU A 18 19.77 38.73 30.24
C LEU A 18 20.50 40.02 29.84
N ASP A 19 21.14 40.69 30.80
CA ASP A 19 21.98 41.87 30.53
C ASP A 19 23.14 41.57 29.57
N LYS A 20 23.52 40.30 29.42
CA LYS A 20 24.58 39.83 28.51
C LYS A 20 24.04 39.22 27.21
N ALA A 21 22.72 39.18 27.03
CA ALA A 21 22.10 38.62 25.85
C ALA A 21 22.29 39.54 24.65
N MET A 22 22.65 38.95 23.52
CA MET A 22 22.63 39.64 22.22
C MET A 22 21.20 39.90 21.75
N TRP A 23 20.27 39.04 22.18
CA TRP A 23 18.85 39.13 21.88
C TRP A 23 18.07 38.27 22.86
N HIS A 24 16.87 38.70 23.23
CA HIS A 24 15.90 37.88 23.94
C HIS A 24 14.47 38.25 23.54
N ALA A 25 13.55 37.29 23.62
CA ALA A 25 12.13 37.52 23.42
C ALA A 25 11.29 36.46 24.14
N THR A 26 10.04 36.81 24.44
CA THR A 26 9.00 35.84 24.79
C THR A 26 7.98 35.85 23.67
N LEU A 27 7.65 34.69 23.16
CA LEU A 27 6.76 34.51 22.01
C LEU A 27 5.66 33.52 22.39
N GLU A 28 4.44 33.75 21.91
CA GLU A 28 3.37 32.76 22.01
C GLU A 28 3.71 31.54 21.15
N VAL A 29 3.39 30.36 21.68
CA VAL A 29 3.55 29.07 21.00
C VAL A 29 2.32 28.21 21.23
N ASP A 30 2.06 27.33 20.28
CA ASP A 30 1.06 26.27 20.38
C ASP A 30 1.79 24.95 20.66
N ASP A 31 1.34 24.22 21.68
CA ASP A 31 1.93 22.94 22.08
C ASP A 31 1.73 21.81 21.07
N GLN A 32 0.84 22.00 20.10
CA GLN A 32 0.64 21.13 18.94
C GLN A 32 1.47 21.56 17.71
N GLN A 33 2.20 22.68 17.77
CA GLN A 33 2.91 23.23 16.63
C GLN A 33 4.43 23.15 16.82
N ARG A 34 5.14 22.73 15.77
CA ARG A 34 6.61 22.86 15.71
C ARG A 34 7.02 24.22 15.23
N TYR A 35 8.16 24.66 15.74
CA TYR A 35 8.76 25.93 15.37
C TYR A 35 10.20 25.75 14.90
N ARG A 36 10.56 26.47 13.86
CA ARG A 36 11.93 26.63 13.41
C ARG A 36 12.46 27.95 13.95
N LEU A 37 13.46 27.85 14.83
CA LEU A 37 14.22 29.00 15.31
C LEU A 37 15.37 29.27 14.33
N CYS A 38 15.37 30.45 13.73
CA CYS A 38 16.34 30.89 12.75
C CYS A 38 17.19 32.03 13.31
N ALA A 39 18.51 31.90 13.25
CA ALA A 39 19.43 33.01 13.53
C ALA A 39 20.64 32.99 12.59
N ALA A 40 21.05 34.18 12.16
CA ALA A 40 22.27 34.37 11.39
C ALA A 40 23.25 35.18 12.25
N LEU A 41 24.39 34.59 12.55
CA LEU A 41 25.46 35.21 13.32
C LEU A 41 26.64 35.50 12.42
N ARG A 42 27.23 36.67 12.60
CA ARG A 42 28.46 37.08 11.95
C ARG A 42 29.56 37.22 12.98
N ASP A 43 30.72 36.65 12.67
CA ASP A 43 31.96 36.98 13.37
C ASP A 43 32.68 38.12 12.63
N PRO A 44 32.79 39.32 13.21
CA PRO A 44 33.51 40.44 12.59
C PRO A 44 35.04 40.26 12.55
N ALA A 45 35.59 39.25 13.24
CA ALA A 45 37.00 38.93 13.23
C ALA A 45 37.18 37.40 13.26
N PRO A 46 36.92 36.71 12.13
CA PRO A 46 36.99 35.25 12.06
C PRO A 46 38.41 34.79 12.39
N LYS A 47 38.55 34.02 13.47
CA LYS A 47 39.78 33.30 13.80
C LYS A 47 39.65 31.85 13.31
N LEU A 48 40.75 31.08 13.35
CA LEU A 48 40.77 29.65 12.99
C LEU A 48 39.77 28.77 13.77
N HIS A 49 39.24 29.25 14.91
CA HIS A 49 38.19 28.58 15.66
C HIS A 49 36.88 29.35 15.53
N GLY A 50 35.84 28.69 15.02
CA GLY A 50 34.50 29.27 14.89
C GLY A 50 33.99 29.74 16.25
N LYS A 51 33.56 31.00 16.33
CA LYS A 51 32.88 31.53 17.52
C LYS A 51 31.46 30.96 17.58
N VAL A 52 30.98 30.78 18.81
CA VAL A 52 29.70 30.11 19.09
C VAL A 52 28.87 31.00 19.99
N ALA A 53 27.55 30.95 19.83
CA ALA A 53 26.59 31.48 20.79
C ALA A 53 25.70 30.33 21.29
N VAL A 54 24.96 30.59 22.35
CA VAL A 54 24.07 29.63 23.00
C VAL A 54 22.66 30.18 23.01
N TRP A 55 21.74 29.39 22.46
CA TRP A 55 20.32 29.57 22.64
C TRP A 55 19.90 29.01 23.99
N VAL A 56 19.33 29.83 24.85
CA VAL A 56 18.65 29.44 26.08
C VAL A 56 17.15 29.43 25.82
N VAL A 57 16.47 28.36 26.20
CA VAL A 57 15.06 28.11 25.91
C VAL A 57 14.34 27.69 27.19
N ALA A 58 13.21 28.32 27.45
CA ALA A 58 12.30 27.98 28.54
C ALA A 58 10.85 28.05 28.03
N TYR A 59 9.98 27.12 28.44
CA TYR A 59 8.56 27.16 28.11
C TYR A 59 7.74 27.47 29.35
N THR A 60 6.65 28.23 29.17
CA THR A 60 5.68 28.48 30.24
C THR A 60 4.26 28.16 29.77
N ASP A 61 3.42 27.75 30.71
CA ASP A 61 1.98 27.59 30.47
C ASP A 61 1.26 28.94 30.34
N ALA A 62 -0.07 28.90 30.14
CA ALA A 62 -0.91 30.08 30.05
C ALA A 62 -0.97 30.90 31.37
N ALA A 63 -0.64 30.29 32.51
CA ALA A 63 -0.55 30.95 33.82
C ALA A 63 0.86 31.51 34.10
N GLY A 64 1.79 31.38 33.16
CA GLY A 64 3.19 31.81 33.30
C GLY A 64 4.06 30.88 34.15
N ARG A 65 3.60 29.66 34.46
CA ARG A 65 4.41 28.68 35.21
C ARG A 65 5.40 28.02 34.27
N LEU A 66 6.64 27.88 34.73
CA LEU A 66 7.70 27.20 33.99
C LEU A 66 7.36 25.71 33.83
N LEU A 67 7.49 25.21 32.61
CA LEU A 67 7.31 23.80 32.29
C LEU A 67 8.66 23.09 32.33
N ASP A 68 8.77 22.01 33.09
CA ASP A 68 10.01 21.25 33.19
C ASP A 68 10.33 20.51 31.88
N GLY A 69 11.63 20.29 31.63
CA GLY A 69 12.11 19.46 30.53
C GLY A 69 12.04 17.95 30.85
N PRO A 70 12.65 17.10 30.01
CA PRO A 70 13.57 17.45 28.92
C PRO A 70 12.85 17.99 27.69
N TYR A 71 13.45 19.00 27.06
CA TYR A 71 13.00 19.46 25.75
C TYR A 71 13.79 18.73 24.65
N PRO A 72 13.12 18.11 23.65
CA PRO A 72 13.79 17.37 22.59
C PRO A 72 14.88 18.20 21.88
N GLY A 73 16.08 17.63 21.75
CA GLY A 73 17.22 18.27 21.07
C GLY A 73 17.93 19.38 21.86
N LEU A 74 17.53 19.65 23.11
CA LEU A 74 18.17 20.64 23.98
C LEU A 74 18.95 19.96 25.12
N LEU A 75 20.04 20.59 25.54
CA LEU A 75 20.86 20.19 26.68
C LEU A 75 20.45 20.98 27.92
N TYR A 76 20.57 20.42 29.12
CA TYR A 76 20.33 21.19 30.35
C TYR A 76 21.65 21.68 30.97
N SER A 77 21.73 22.99 31.28
CA SER A 77 22.86 23.58 31.98
C SER A 77 22.51 23.85 33.44
N ARG A 78 23.24 23.23 34.37
CA ARG A 78 23.12 23.55 35.81
C ARG A 78 23.53 24.99 36.12
N GLN A 79 24.48 25.55 35.37
CA GLN A 79 24.96 26.93 35.58
C GLN A 79 23.93 27.96 35.15
N LEU A 80 23.21 27.71 34.06
CA LEU A 80 22.14 28.58 33.58
C LEU A 80 20.80 28.25 34.24
N ALA A 81 20.70 27.10 34.90
CA ALA A 81 19.47 26.48 35.39
C ALA A 81 18.38 26.39 34.28
N GLN A 82 18.80 26.15 33.04
CA GLN A 82 17.94 26.22 31.86
C GLN A 82 18.40 25.27 30.73
N HIS A 83 17.50 25.00 29.80
CA HIS A 83 17.77 24.23 28.59
C HIS A 83 18.40 25.11 27.50
N PHE A 84 19.32 24.53 26.72
CA PHE A 84 20.10 25.27 25.75
C PHE A 84 20.59 24.44 24.56
N THR A 85 20.98 25.12 23.48
CA THR A 85 21.70 24.53 22.34
C THR A 85 22.73 25.50 21.77
N TYR A 86 23.75 24.98 21.09
CA TYR A 86 24.81 25.78 20.48
C TYR A 86 24.42 26.23 19.07
N VAL A 87 24.80 27.45 18.73
CA VAL A 87 24.69 28.02 17.39
C VAL A 87 26.05 28.56 16.98
N ALA A 88 26.61 28.00 15.91
CA ALA A 88 27.87 28.49 15.37
C ALA A 88 27.66 29.83 14.65
N ALA A 89 28.72 30.62 14.53
CA ALA A 89 28.76 31.72 13.57
C ALA A 89 29.39 31.24 12.27
N ASP A 90 28.79 31.61 11.14
CA ASP A 90 29.39 31.35 9.84
C ASP A 90 30.63 32.23 9.66
N GLY A 91 31.73 31.63 9.19
CA GLY A 91 32.99 32.31 8.94
C GLY A 91 32.99 33.12 7.63
N GLN A 92 31.98 32.98 6.78
CA GLN A 92 31.91 33.68 5.49
C GLN A 92 31.28 35.08 5.61
N ILE A 93 32.00 36.08 5.09
CA ILE A 93 31.70 37.52 5.21
C ILE A 93 30.49 37.96 4.34
N SER A 94 30.03 37.11 3.41
CA SER A 94 28.91 37.42 2.51
C SER A 94 27.96 36.22 2.40
N GLY A 95 26.70 36.40 2.81
CA GLY A 95 25.64 35.42 2.57
C GLY A 95 25.47 34.29 3.59
N ALA A 96 25.89 34.47 4.85
CA ALA A 96 25.75 33.46 5.90
C ALA A 96 24.35 32.85 5.95
N ALA A 97 24.26 31.54 5.72
CA ALA A 97 23.00 30.82 5.82
C ALA A 97 22.52 30.86 7.28
N PRO A 98 21.23 31.17 7.55
CA PRO A 98 20.74 31.17 8.91
C PRO A 98 20.87 29.77 9.51
N HIS A 99 21.46 29.68 10.70
CA HIS A 99 21.38 28.48 11.51
C HIS A 99 19.92 28.24 11.89
N THR A 100 19.45 27.03 11.65
CA THR A 100 18.08 26.62 11.97
C THR A 100 18.11 25.54 13.04
N PHE A 101 17.25 25.70 14.05
CA PHE A 101 17.04 24.73 15.12
C PHE A 101 15.55 24.46 15.26
N MET A 102 15.17 23.21 15.49
CA MET A 102 13.78 22.80 15.62
C MET A 102 13.38 22.77 17.08
N LEU A 103 12.33 23.51 17.41
CA LEU A 103 11.72 23.57 18.72
C LEU A 103 10.39 22.83 18.70
N GLN A 104 10.23 21.89 19.62
CA GLN A 104 8.97 21.24 19.96
C GLN A 104 8.56 21.76 21.34
N PRO A 105 7.51 22.61 21.44
CA PRO A 105 6.96 22.98 22.74
C PRO A 105 6.43 21.73 23.46
N PRO A 106 6.66 21.59 24.78
CA PRO A 106 6.06 20.54 25.57
C PRO A 106 4.55 20.78 25.72
N LYS A 107 3.82 19.74 26.15
CA LYS A 107 2.40 19.83 26.44
C LYS A 107 2.10 20.99 27.40
N ASP A 108 1.00 21.69 27.16
CA ASP A 108 0.48 22.84 27.90
C ASP A 108 1.34 24.13 27.75
N ALA A 109 2.35 24.14 26.88
CA ALA A 109 3.13 25.33 26.58
C ALA A 109 2.27 26.36 25.82
N ALA A 110 2.19 27.57 26.38
CA ALA A 110 1.55 28.71 25.74
C ALA A 110 2.57 29.77 25.29
N HIS A 111 3.74 29.80 25.93
CA HIS A 111 4.80 30.75 25.58
C HIS A 111 6.17 30.08 25.61
N VAL A 112 7.07 30.58 24.77
CA VAL A 112 8.50 30.25 24.79
C VAL A 112 9.31 31.52 25.05
N ALA A 113 10.18 31.45 26.05
CA ALA A 113 11.17 32.47 26.34
C ALA A 113 12.51 32.04 25.75
N LEU A 114 13.07 32.90 24.90
CA LEU A 114 14.29 32.65 24.15
C LEU A 114 15.33 33.73 24.47
N ALA A 115 16.57 33.33 24.72
CA ALA A 115 17.69 34.26 24.84
C ALA A 115 18.91 33.72 24.08
N LEU A 116 19.58 34.59 23.34
CA LEU A 116 20.81 34.27 22.62
C LEU A 116 22.00 34.92 23.32
N LEU A 117 22.89 34.10 23.86
CA LEU A 117 24.05 34.54 24.65
C LEU A 117 25.35 34.22 23.89
N PRO A 118 26.34 35.13 23.86
CA PRO A 118 27.65 34.79 23.33
C PRO A 118 28.31 33.72 24.22
N TRP A 119 28.87 32.66 23.61
CA TRP A 119 29.64 31.67 24.37
C TRP A 119 30.99 32.27 24.79
N MET A 120 31.60 31.75 25.86
CA MET A 120 32.87 32.27 26.40
C MET A 120 33.91 32.54 25.31
N GLY A 121 34.47 33.75 25.29
CA GLY A 121 35.44 34.20 24.27
C GLY A 121 34.82 34.73 22.97
N SER A 122 33.49 34.70 22.83
CA SER A 122 32.76 35.10 21.61
C SER A 122 32.01 36.44 21.73
N SER A 123 32.45 37.35 22.61
CA SER A 123 31.78 38.63 22.89
C SER A 123 31.68 39.60 21.70
N LYS A 124 32.35 39.30 20.58
CA LYS A 124 32.29 40.10 19.35
C LYS A 124 31.27 39.57 18.33
N LEU A 125 30.51 38.52 18.63
CA LEU A 125 29.47 38.03 17.73
C LEU A 125 28.37 39.08 17.56
N ALA A 126 27.94 39.26 16.32
CA ALA A 126 26.84 40.15 15.98
C ALA A 126 25.74 39.37 15.26
N LEU A 127 24.49 39.68 15.58
CA LEU A 127 23.35 39.23 14.80
C LEU A 127 23.34 39.96 13.45
N VAL A 128 23.17 39.20 12.38
CA VAL A 128 22.97 39.76 11.03
C VAL A 128 21.56 40.33 10.90
N SER A 129 20.58 39.67 11.55
CA SER A 129 19.19 40.11 11.64
C SER A 129 18.56 39.57 12.93
N PRO A 130 17.44 40.15 13.42
CA PRO A 130 16.72 39.61 14.55
C PRO A 130 16.34 38.14 14.33
N PRO A 131 16.59 37.25 15.30
CA PRO A 131 16.14 35.87 15.24
C PRO A 131 14.64 35.78 14.98
N ARG A 132 14.22 34.72 14.27
CA ARG A 132 12.82 34.47 13.96
C ARG A 132 12.42 33.09 14.44
N LEU A 133 11.26 33.01 15.06
CA LEU A 133 10.58 31.76 15.35
C LEU A 133 9.46 31.61 14.33
N VAL A 134 9.53 30.58 13.50
CA VAL A 134 8.58 30.39 12.40
C VAL A 134 7.89 29.03 12.58
N PRO A 135 6.54 28.97 12.60
CA PRO A 135 5.83 27.69 12.57
C PRO A 135 6.31 26.85 11.37
N CYS A 136 6.56 25.56 11.60
CA CYS A 136 6.99 24.66 10.56
C CYS A 136 6.27 23.31 10.67
N ALA A 137 5.90 22.77 9.52
CA ALA A 137 5.35 21.43 9.41
C ALA A 137 6.47 20.38 9.46
N TYR A 138 6.11 19.15 9.86
CA TYR A 138 7.01 18.02 9.75
C TYR A 138 7.33 17.71 8.27
N GLY A 139 8.61 17.49 7.97
CA GLY A 139 9.05 16.95 6.70
C GLY A 139 8.95 15.42 6.67
N PRO A 140 9.13 14.79 5.50
CA PRO A 140 9.04 13.33 5.35
C PRO A 140 10.00 12.54 6.27
N LYS A 141 11.20 13.08 6.52
CA LYS A 141 12.19 12.44 7.37
C LYS A 141 11.72 12.44 8.84
N GLU A 142 11.28 13.59 9.32
CA GLU A 142 10.80 13.73 10.70
C GLU A 142 9.50 12.94 10.93
N LEU A 143 8.63 12.86 9.91
CA LEU A 143 7.45 12.01 9.98
C LEU A 143 7.81 10.52 10.05
N ALA A 144 8.85 10.08 9.33
CA ALA A 144 9.32 8.70 9.40
C ALA A 144 9.87 8.35 10.79
N GLU A 145 10.67 9.23 11.39
CA GLU A 145 11.16 9.08 12.77
C GLU A 145 10.01 9.07 13.78
N LEU A 146 9.00 9.93 13.57
CA LEU A 146 7.80 9.95 14.41
C LEU A 146 6.97 8.67 14.24
N GLU A 147 6.84 8.14 13.03
CA GLU A 147 6.10 6.91 12.77
C GLU A 147 6.68 5.69 13.49
N GLU A 148 8.00 5.64 13.67
CA GLU A 148 8.67 4.56 14.41
C GLU A 148 8.31 4.56 15.90
N THR A 149 8.01 5.72 16.47
CA THR A 149 7.76 5.90 17.91
C THR A 149 6.28 6.04 18.25
N ASP A 150 5.53 6.78 17.43
CA ASP A 150 4.09 6.99 17.52
C ASP A 150 3.47 7.09 16.10
N PRO A 151 3.03 5.95 15.52
CA PRO A 151 2.39 5.92 14.21
C PRO A 151 1.16 6.82 14.09
N MET A 152 0.40 7.00 15.18
CA MET A 152 -0.82 7.81 15.16
C MET A 152 -0.48 9.30 15.18
N ALA A 153 0.56 9.71 15.91
CA ALA A 153 1.09 11.07 15.81
C ALA A 153 1.60 11.37 14.40
N ALA A 154 2.33 10.45 13.77
CA ALA A 154 2.80 10.65 12.39
C ALA A 154 1.63 10.88 11.41
N VAL A 155 0.51 10.17 11.56
CA VAL A 155 -0.70 10.39 10.76
C VAL A 155 -1.28 11.78 10.99
N ARG A 156 -1.46 12.19 12.26
CA ARG A 156 -1.99 13.51 12.60
C ARG A 156 -1.11 14.63 12.05
N GLU A 157 0.20 14.57 12.32
CA GLU A 157 1.18 15.57 11.90
C GLU A 157 1.31 15.64 10.38
N CYS A 158 1.25 14.50 9.69
CA CYS A 158 1.28 14.48 8.22
C CYS A 158 0.05 15.17 7.62
N ARG A 159 -1.15 14.97 8.21
CA ARG A 159 -2.37 15.64 7.78
C ARG A 159 -2.31 17.14 8.05
N LEU A 160 -1.84 17.56 9.22
CA LEU A 160 -1.63 18.98 9.54
C LEU A 160 -0.63 19.63 8.58
N ALA A 161 0.47 18.93 8.28
CA ALA A 161 1.47 19.38 7.32
C ALA A 161 0.87 19.59 5.91
N LEU A 162 0.03 18.66 5.44
CA LEU A 162 -0.65 18.80 4.15
C LEU A 162 -1.65 19.98 4.15
N LEU A 163 -2.41 20.17 5.23
CA LEU A 163 -3.40 21.25 5.35
C LEU A 163 -2.74 22.65 5.42
N ALA A 164 -1.58 22.75 6.07
CA ALA A 164 -0.84 24.00 6.19
C ALA A 164 -0.23 24.47 4.86
N MET A 165 -0.11 23.58 3.86
CA MET A 165 0.50 23.88 2.58
C MET A 165 -0.55 24.24 1.52
N ALA A 166 -0.51 25.48 1.01
CA ALA A 166 -1.33 25.86 -0.14
C ALA A 166 -1.06 25.00 -1.41
N ARG A 167 0.17 24.48 -1.52
CA ARG A 167 0.58 23.48 -2.52
C ARG A 167 1.55 22.49 -1.86
N PRO A 168 1.10 21.29 -1.47
CA PRO A 168 1.98 20.34 -0.80
C PRO A 168 3.11 19.87 -1.71
N ASP A 169 4.28 19.64 -1.13
CA ASP A 169 5.42 19.10 -1.86
C ASP A 169 5.19 17.62 -2.20
N TRP A 170 5.72 17.17 -3.35
CA TRP A 170 5.52 15.81 -3.84
C TRP A 170 6.14 14.78 -2.89
N GLN A 171 7.20 15.15 -2.16
CA GLN A 171 7.83 14.28 -1.18
C GLN A 171 6.89 14.00 -0.01
N LEU A 172 6.21 15.04 0.49
CA LEU A 172 5.23 14.93 1.57
C LEU A 172 4.00 14.14 1.10
N LEU A 173 3.48 14.42 -0.10
CA LEU A 173 2.37 13.65 -0.67
C LEU A 173 2.72 12.17 -0.90
N ASN A 174 3.92 11.88 -1.39
CA ASN A 174 4.39 10.50 -1.56
C ASN A 174 4.56 9.79 -0.22
N TYR A 175 5.03 10.48 0.81
CA TYR A 175 5.08 9.95 2.17
C TYR A 175 3.65 9.68 2.70
N ALA A 176 2.74 10.66 2.59
CA ALA A 176 1.35 10.56 3.01
C ALA A 176 0.62 9.40 2.32
N LEU A 177 0.81 9.21 1.01
CA LEU A 177 0.25 8.09 0.27
C LEU A 177 0.69 6.74 0.85
N ARG A 178 1.98 6.59 1.14
CA ARG A 178 2.51 5.34 1.74
C ARG A 178 2.03 5.16 3.16
N LEU A 179 1.88 6.24 3.93
CA LEU A 179 1.36 6.18 5.29
C LEU A 179 -0.12 5.77 5.28
N ALA A 180 -0.95 6.38 4.43
CA ALA A 180 -2.35 6.00 4.23
C ALA A 180 -2.51 4.53 3.83
N GLU A 181 -1.66 4.03 2.93
CA GLU A 181 -1.62 2.63 2.54
C GLU A 181 -1.35 1.70 3.72
N ARG A 182 -0.41 2.04 4.60
CA ARG A 182 -0.10 1.25 5.80
C ARG A 182 -1.20 1.29 6.86
N GLN A 183 -1.90 2.43 6.96
CA GLN A 183 -3.04 2.59 7.87
C GLN A 183 -4.34 1.97 7.32
N GLY A 184 -4.36 1.59 6.03
CA GLY A 184 -5.55 1.09 5.39
C GLY A 184 -6.66 2.14 5.21
N ASP A 185 -6.29 3.42 5.10
CA ASP A 185 -7.18 4.57 4.90
C ASP A 185 -7.36 4.82 3.40
N ALA A 186 -8.47 4.34 2.82
CA ALA A 186 -8.65 4.35 1.38
C ALA A 186 -9.01 5.75 0.86
N VAL A 187 -9.76 6.52 1.64
CA VAL A 187 -10.10 7.92 1.32
C VAL A 187 -8.82 8.75 1.22
N TRP A 188 -7.99 8.74 2.26
CA TRP A 188 -6.76 9.54 2.28
C TRP A 188 -5.75 9.06 1.23
N MET A 189 -5.67 7.75 1.01
CA MET A 189 -4.87 7.16 -0.07
C MET A 189 -5.31 7.70 -1.44
N ARG A 190 -6.63 7.79 -1.70
CA ARG A 190 -7.17 8.32 -2.96
C ARG A 190 -6.81 9.78 -3.16
N GLU A 191 -7.00 10.62 -2.14
CA GLU A 191 -6.71 12.05 -2.18
C GLU A 191 -5.23 12.32 -2.47
N CYS A 192 -4.33 11.62 -1.77
CA CYS A 192 -2.89 11.75 -1.98
C CYS A 192 -2.48 11.27 -3.38
N ALA A 193 -3.03 10.15 -3.84
CA ALA A 193 -2.72 9.57 -5.14
C ALA A 193 -3.22 10.43 -6.32
N ALA A 194 -4.42 11.00 -6.19
CA ALA A 194 -4.96 11.97 -7.16
C ALA A 194 -4.09 13.23 -7.21
N SER A 195 -3.77 13.80 -6.05
CA SER A 195 -2.91 14.98 -5.94
C SER A 195 -1.55 14.75 -6.60
N LEU A 196 -0.90 13.60 -6.34
CA LEU A 196 0.37 13.24 -6.98
C LEU A 196 0.27 13.10 -8.51
N THR A 197 -0.87 12.65 -9.02
CA THR A 197 -1.09 12.46 -10.46
C THR A 197 -1.32 13.78 -11.19
N GLU A 198 -1.93 14.76 -10.52
CA GLU A 198 -2.17 16.11 -11.04
C GLU A 198 -0.91 16.99 -10.97
N MET A 199 0.06 16.66 -10.12
CA MET A 199 1.34 17.37 -10.08
C MET A 199 2.12 17.13 -11.39
N GLY A 200 2.36 18.20 -12.16
CA GLY A 200 3.25 18.20 -13.34
C GLY A 200 4.75 18.05 -13.01
N LYS A 201 5.08 17.12 -12.11
CA LYS A 201 6.39 16.90 -11.44
C LYS A 201 6.95 15.51 -11.84
N PRO A 202 8.13 15.06 -11.33
CA PRO A 202 8.90 13.99 -11.98
C PRO A 202 8.15 12.66 -12.02
N GLY A 203 8.35 11.91 -13.10
CA GLY A 203 7.51 10.76 -13.48
C GLY A 203 7.37 9.66 -12.41
N GLY A 204 8.34 9.49 -11.51
CA GLY A 204 8.25 8.49 -10.43
C GLY A 204 7.14 8.76 -9.42
N ALA A 205 6.90 10.02 -9.05
CA ALA A 205 5.84 10.39 -8.09
C ALA A 205 4.45 10.22 -8.72
N VAL A 206 4.30 10.66 -9.97
CA VAL A 206 3.08 10.47 -10.77
C VAL A 206 2.79 8.98 -10.97
N ALA A 207 3.81 8.17 -11.29
CA ALA A 207 3.66 6.73 -11.42
C ALA A 207 3.18 6.11 -10.10
N ARG A 208 3.72 6.54 -8.95
CA ARG A 208 3.25 6.06 -7.64
C ARG A 208 1.80 6.46 -7.36
N GLY A 209 1.39 7.67 -7.71
CA GLY A 209 -0.02 8.10 -7.65
C GLY A 209 -0.92 7.19 -8.47
N ARG A 210 -0.57 6.92 -9.74
CA ARG A 210 -1.31 5.98 -10.61
C ARG A 210 -1.39 4.56 -10.04
N LEU A 211 -0.28 4.06 -9.48
CA LEU A 211 -0.27 2.75 -8.80
C LEU A 211 -1.23 2.74 -7.61
N GLY A 212 -1.23 3.80 -6.80
CA GLY A 212 -2.14 3.98 -5.66
C GLY A 212 -3.61 3.97 -6.09
N LEU A 213 -3.97 4.79 -7.08
CA LEU A 213 -5.33 4.81 -7.63
C LEU A 213 -5.75 3.44 -8.17
N SER A 214 -4.88 2.77 -8.95
CA SER A 214 -5.21 1.45 -9.51
C SER A 214 -5.51 0.40 -8.44
N ARG A 215 -4.84 0.46 -7.28
CA ARG A 215 -5.11 -0.46 -6.17
C ARG A 215 -6.48 -0.22 -5.55
N LEU A 216 -6.91 1.04 -5.47
CA LEU A 216 -8.24 1.39 -4.98
C LEU A 216 -9.34 1.07 -5.99
N ASP A 217 -9.08 1.28 -7.28
CA ASP A 217 -10.01 0.97 -8.36
C ASP A 217 -10.30 -0.53 -8.41
N GLU A 218 -9.27 -1.37 -8.26
CA GLU A 218 -9.43 -2.82 -8.20
C GLU A 218 -10.33 -3.30 -7.05
N LEU A 219 -10.26 -2.59 -5.91
CA LEU A 219 -11.07 -2.87 -4.73
C LEU A 219 -12.52 -2.38 -4.86
N SER A 220 -12.82 -1.62 -5.92
CA SER A 220 -14.19 -1.22 -6.20
C SER A 220 -15.03 -2.43 -6.60
N VAL A 221 -16.16 -2.61 -5.93
CA VAL A 221 -17.16 -3.68 -6.21
C VAL A 221 -17.74 -3.55 -7.63
N GLY A 222 -17.63 -2.38 -8.28
CA GLY A 222 -18.03 -2.21 -9.67
C GLY A 222 -16.94 -2.56 -10.70
N TRP A 223 -15.67 -2.62 -10.29
CA TRP A 223 -14.57 -2.77 -11.23
C TRP A 223 -14.35 -4.24 -11.63
N SER A 224 -14.03 -4.48 -12.90
CA SER A 224 -13.67 -5.80 -13.43
C SER A 224 -12.53 -5.61 -14.44
N PRO A 225 -11.56 -6.55 -14.54
CA PRO A 225 -10.48 -6.49 -15.52
C PRO A 225 -10.96 -6.84 -16.94
N LEU A 226 -12.07 -6.22 -17.38
CA LEU A 226 -12.57 -6.36 -18.73
C LEU A 226 -11.77 -5.41 -19.64
N PRO A 227 -11.25 -5.90 -20.78
CA PRO A 227 -10.65 -5.04 -21.77
C PRO A 227 -11.71 -4.12 -22.38
N ALA A 228 -11.30 -2.92 -22.81
CA ALA A 228 -12.17 -2.02 -23.55
C ALA A 228 -12.73 -2.75 -24.79
N SER A 229 -14.01 -2.53 -25.10
CA SER A 229 -14.72 -3.22 -26.19
C SER A 229 -13.98 -3.12 -27.54
N GLU A 230 -13.31 -2.01 -27.80
CA GLU A 230 -12.51 -1.77 -29.02
C GLU A 230 -11.30 -2.72 -29.15
N ALA A 231 -10.69 -3.10 -28.03
CA ALA A 231 -9.56 -4.04 -28.01
C ALA A 231 -9.99 -5.47 -28.39
N LEU A 232 -11.25 -5.83 -28.15
CA LEU A 232 -11.81 -7.13 -28.54
C LEU A 232 -12.19 -7.16 -30.03
N ALA A 233 -12.64 -6.03 -30.59
CA ALA A 233 -13.04 -5.91 -31.98
C ALA A 233 -11.85 -5.94 -32.96
N THR A 234 -10.68 -5.49 -32.50
CA THR A 234 -9.44 -5.40 -33.30
C THR A 234 -8.52 -6.62 -33.13
N ALA A 235 -8.85 -7.54 -32.22
CA ALA A 235 -8.09 -8.76 -32.06
C ALA A 235 -8.12 -9.54 -33.39
N PRO A 236 -6.96 -9.84 -34.01
CA PRO A 236 -6.94 -10.58 -35.26
C PRO A 236 -7.71 -11.89 -35.06
N ALA A 237 -8.57 -12.21 -36.02
CA ALA A 237 -9.19 -13.53 -36.09
C ALA A 237 -8.08 -14.57 -35.86
N PRO A 238 -8.30 -15.56 -34.99
CA PRO A 238 -7.24 -16.45 -34.53
C PRO A 238 -6.42 -16.94 -35.73
N LEU A 239 -5.13 -16.58 -35.74
CA LEU A 239 -4.17 -16.94 -36.79
C LEU A 239 -4.21 -18.46 -36.94
N GLY A 240 -4.87 -18.91 -38.01
CA GLY A 240 -5.22 -20.31 -38.21
C GLY A 240 -6.61 -20.67 -37.70
N SER A 241 -7.65 -20.26 -38.43
CA SER A 241 -8.73 -21.20 -38.72
C SER A 241 -8.08 -22.38 -39.45
N VAL A 242 -7.51 -23.31 -38.68
CA VAL A 242 -7.14 -24.64 -39.17
C VAL A 242 -8.41 -25.15 -39.82
N GLU A 243 -8.43 -25.15 -41.15
CA GLU A 243 -9.50 -25.75 -41.92
C GLU A 243 -9.79 -27.10 -41.29
N GLN A 244 -11.05 -27.27 -40.89
CA GLN A 244 -11.57 -28.47 -40.28
C GLN A 244 -11.61 -29.58 -41.35
N SER A 245 -10.43 -29.98 -41.84
CA SER A 245 -10.26 -31.05 -42.79
C SER A 245 -10.26 -32.36 -42.00
N GLY A 246 -11.40 -33.06 -42.07
CA GLY A 246 -11.53 -34.50 -41.87
C GLY A 246 -11.27 -35.03 -40.45
N SER A 247 -12.29 -35.64 -39.83
CA SER A 247 -12.18 -36.40 -38.58
C SER A 247 -11.96 -35.56 -37.30
N ARG A 248 -12.99 -34.77 -36.93
CA ARG A 248 -13.16 -34.27 -35.55
C ARG A 248 -13.38 -35.46 -34.60
N LYS A 249 -12.31 -36.08 -34.12
CA LYS A 249 -12.36 -36.74 -32.80
C LYS A 249 -12.86 -35.69 -31.82
N MET A 250 -13.95 -35.97 -31.10
CA MET A 250 -14.45 -35.07 -30.05
C MET A 250 -13.27 -34.65 -29.18
N ARG A 251 -12.83 -33.40 -29.31
CA ARG A 251 -11.76 -32.86 -28.49
C ARG A 251 -12.30 -32.81 -27.08
N THR A 252 -11.65 -33.54 -26.17
CA THR A 252 -11.93 -33.48 -24.73
C THR A 252 -11.96 -32.02 -24.30
N GLN A 253 -13.08 -31.59 -23.70
CA GLN A 253 -13.26 -30.21 -23.24
C GLN A 253 -12.18 -29.86 -22.21
N ALA A 254 -11.74 -28.60 -22.25
CA ALA A 254 -10.69 -28.14 -21.34
C ALA A 254 -11.23 -27.39 -20.13
N VAL A 255 -10.58 -27.59 -18.98
CA VAL A 255 -10.74 -26.76 -17.78
C VAL A 255 -9.53 -25.86 -17.67
N LEU A 256 -9.75 -24.55 -17.65
CA LEU A 256 -8.70 -23.57 -17.51
C LEU A 256 -8.56 -23.18 -16.05
N HIS A 257 -7.38 -23.39 -15.49
CA HIS A 257 -7.05 -23.08 -14.10
C HIS A 257 -6.24 -21.80 -14.01
N TRP A 258 -6.66 -20.86 -13.16
CA TRP A 258 -5.85 -19.71 -12.75
C TRP A 258 -5.17 -20.02 -11.42
N ALA A 259 -3.84 -20.05 -11.36
CA ALA A 259 -3.10 -20.29 -10.12
C ALA A 259 -1.79 -19.50 -10.00
N GLY A 260 -1.35 -19.22 -8.76
CA GLY A 260 -0.06 -18.59 -8.43
C GLY A 260 1.13 -19.57 -8.35
N PRO A 261 2.39 -19.10 -8.14
CA PRO A 261 3.60 -19.93 -8.11
C PRO A 261 3.77 -20.69 -6.80
N GLU A 262 2.90 -20.50 -5.80
CA GLU A 262 2.79 -21.46 -4.70
C GLU A 262 2.24 -22.81 -5.18
N ALA A 263 1.61 -22.84 -6.37
CA ALA A 263 1.08 -24.05 -7.00
C ALA A 263 2.09 -24.99 -7.72
N PRO A 264 3.27 -24.59 -8.23
CA PRO A 264 4.09 -25.51 -9.02
C PRO A 264 5.37 -26.08 -8.38
N LEU A 265 5.78 -25.78 -7.13
CA LEU A 265 7.12 -26.21 -6.67
C LEU A 265 7.25 -26.91 -5.29
N ALA A 266 6.24 -26.94 -4.42
CA ALA A 266 6.30 -27.76 -3.20
C ALA A 266 4.99 -28.53 -2.95
N GLU A 267 3.84 -27.86 -3.06
CA GLU A 267 2.53 -28.49 -2.91
C GLU A 267 1.54 -27.81 -3.87
N PRO A 268 1.08 -28.46 -4.96
CA PRO A 268 0.01 -27.89 -5.76
C PRO A 268 -1.23 -27.71 -4.88
N PRO A 269 -2.10 -26.72 -5.17
CA PRO A 269 -3.40 -26.67 -4.52
C PRO A 269 -4.04 -28.05 -4.72
N VAL A 270 -4.42 -28.68 -3.62
CA VAL A 270 -4.82 -30.10 -3.58
C VAL A 270 -5.96 -30.38 -4.58
N SER A 271 -6.79 -29.37 -4.88
CA SER A 271 -7.83 -29.40 -5.92
C SER A 271 -7.28 -29.63 -7.34
N LEU A 272 -6.10 -29.11 -7.69
CA LEU A 272 -5.47 -29.37 -8.99
C LEU A 272 -5.04 -30.83 -9.11
N GLY A 273 -4.52 -31.42 -8.03
CA GLY A 273 -4.21 -32.86 -7.99
C GLY A 273 -5.45 -33.73 -8.20
N GLU A 274 -6.58 -33.35 -7.58
CA GLU A 274 -7.87 -34.03 -7.75
C GLU A 274 -8.47 -33.85 -9.15
N ALA A 275 -8.42 -32.63 -9.70
CA ALA A 275 -8.86 -32.34 -11.07
C ALA A 275 -8.12 -33.20 -12.09
N LEU A 276 -6.84 -33.44 -11.83
CA LEU A 276 -5.99 -34.26 -12.69
C LEU A 276 -6.29 -35.75 -12.58
N SER A 277 -6.99 -36.25 -11.58
CA SER A 277 -7.39 -37.67 -11.52
C SER A 277 -8.47 -37.99 -12.54
N ASP A 278 -9.37 -37.04 -12.84
CA ASP A 278 -10.42 -37.21 -13.84
C ASP A 278 -9.87 -37.07 -15.27
N ARG A 279 -10.14 -38.07 -16.12
CA ARG A 279 -9.71 -38.10 -17.52
C ARG A 279 -10.76 -37.51 -18.49
N ARG A 280 -11.96 -37.17 -18.01
CA ARG A 280 -13.02 -36.52 -18.80
C ARG A 280 -12.64 -35.10 -19.22
N TRP A 281 -11.74 -34.47 -18.47
CA TRP A 281 -11.35 -33.08 -18.64
C TRP A 281 -9.88 -32.96 -19.01
N ARG A 282 -9.60 -32.08 -19.97
CA ARG A 282 -8.24 -31.65 -20.27
C ARG A 282 -7.90 -30.42 -19.45
N ASN A 283 -7.12 -30.58 -18.41
CA ASN A 283 -6.74 -29.44 -17.57
C ASN A 283 -5.69 -28.58 -18.30
N VAL A 284 -5.76 -27.26 -18.16
CA VAL A 284 -4.78 -26.27 -18.66
C VAL A 284 -4.53 -25.27 -17.54
N LEU A 285 -3.26 -25.00 -17.22
CA LEU A 285 -2.88 -24.02 -16.21
C LEU A 285 -2.48 -22.69 -16.86
N ILE A 286 -2.95 -21.58 -16.28
CA ILE A 286 -2.48 -20.23 -16.55
C ILE A 286 -1.90 -19.64 -15.27
N VAL A 287 -0.66 -19.18 -15.35
CA VAL A 287 0.04 -18.44 -14.29
C VAL A 287 0.09 -16.96 -14.71
N PRO A 288 -0.62 -16.05 -14.01
CA PRO A 288 -0.66 -14.63 -14.36
C PRO A 288 0.69 -13.93 -14.18
N LEU A 289 0.83 -12.72 -14.73
CA LEU A 289 2.07 -11.94 -14.71
C LEU A 289 2.62 -11.71 -13.29
N GLU A 290 1.76 -11.33 -12.33
CA GLU A 290 2.14 -11.10 -10.91
C GLU A 290 2.70 -12.35 -10.21
N TYR A 291 2.50 -13.51 -10.82
CA TYR A 291 2.79 -14.82 -10.28
C TYR A 291 3.90 -15.53 -11.06
N ALA A 292 4.25 -15.04 -12.26
CA ALA A 292 5.21 -15.68 -13.13
C ALA A 292 6.67 -15.48 -12.71
N ALA A 293 6.99 -14.41 -11.96
CA ALA A 293 8.35 -14.02 -11.55
C ALA A 293 9.34 -14.09 -12.73
N CYS A 294 9.06 -13.32 -13.79
CA CYS A 294 9.86 -13.32 -15.00
C CYS A 294 10.89 -12.20 -14.96
N ASP A 295 12.18 -12.53 -15.03
CA ASP A 295 13.24 -11.52 -15.14
C ASP A 295 13.39 -10.98 -16.57
N ALA A 296 13.33 -11.89 -17.54
CA ALA A 296 13.55 -11.61 -18.96
C ALA A 296 12.34 -12.08 -19.81
N PRO A 297 11.40 -11.17 -20.14
CA PRO A 297 10.26 -11.45 -21.02
C PRO A 297 10.68 -12.03 -22.36
N MET A 298 10.05 -13.12 -22.80
CA MET A 298 10.35 -13.77 -24.09
C MET A 298 9.19 -13.70 -25.09
N GLY A 299 8.03 -13.16 -24.69
CA GLY A 299 6.85 -13.12 -25.52
C GLY A 299 5.58 -12.83 -24.72
N PRO A 300 4.40 -13.10 -25.28
CA PRO A 300 3.15 -12.91 -24.56
C PRO A 300 2.96 -13.95 -23.44
N TRP A 301 3.47 -15.16 -23.63
CA TRP A 301 3.55 -16.23 -22.63
C TRP A 301 4.61 -17.27 -23.02
N ARG A 302 5.10 -18.01 -22.02
CA ARG A 302 5.80 -19.29 -22.20
C ARG A 302 4.85 -20.45 -22.04
N HIS A 303 4.81 -21.33 -23.04
CA HIS A 303 4.05 -22.58 -22.99
C HIS A 303 4.98 -23.74 -22.67
N GLY A 304 4.60 -24.57 -21.70
CA GLY A 304 5.33 -25.75 -21.31
C GLY A 304 4.44 -26.80 -20.66
N ARG A 305 5.06 -27.80 -20.04
CA ARG A 305 4.36 -28.79 -19.21
C ARG A 305 4.94 -28.78 -17.82
N ILE A 306 4.08 -28.77 -16.81
CA ILE A 306 4.48 -28.95 -15.41
C ILE A 306 4.05 -30.33 -14.93
N SER A 307 4.85 -30.94 -14.07
CA SER A 307 4.50 -32.18 -13.39
C SER A 307 3.78 -31.86 -12.09
N VAL A 308 2.53 -32.30 -11.96
CA VAL A 308 1.73 -32.11 -10.76
C VAL A 308 1.57 -33.47 -10.06
N PRO A 309 1.95 -33.58 -8.77
CA PRO A 309 1.68 -34.76 -7.98
C PRO A 309 0.18 -35.10 -7.93
N THR A 310 -0.14 -36.39 -8.10
CA THR A 310 -1.49 -36.96 -7.92
C THR A 310 -1.38 -38.22 -7.06
N ALA A 311 -2.51 -38.71 -6.54
CA ALA A 311 -2.54 -39.99 -5.82
C ALA A 311 -2.01 -41.17 -6.65
N SER A 312 -2.05 -41.05 -7.99
CA SER A 312 -1.57 -42.07 -8.94
C SER A 312 -0.15 -41.83 -9.49
N GLY A 313 0.61 -40.89 -8.90
CA GLY A 313 1.92 -40.44 -9.39
C GLY A 313 1.87 -39.03 -9.99
N ALA A 314 2.88 -38.62 -10.76
CA ALA A 314 2.91 -37.28 -11.37
C ALA A 314 2.20 -37.25 -12.73
N ARG A 315 1.33 -36.26 -12.97
CA ARG A 315 0.74 -36.00 -14.29
C ARG A 315 1.31 -34.71 -14.90
N LYS A 316 1.55 -34.74 -16.21
CA LYS A 316 1.99 -33.56 -16.97
C LYS A 316 0.77 -32.74 -17.39
N LEU A 317 0.77 -31.47 -17.00
CA LEU A 317 -0.27 -30.49 -17.28
C LEU A 317 0.26 -29.41 -18.23
N ALA A 318 -0.49 -29.05 -19.26
CA ALA A 318 -0.16 -27.88 -20.10
C ALA A 318 -0.18 -26.61 -19.24
N CYS A 319 0.86 -25.80 -19.33
CA CYS A 319 1.05 -24.62 -18.49
C CYS A 319 1.47 -23.44 -19.34
N TYR A 320 0.73 -22.34 -19.21
CA TYR A 320 0.98 -21.06 -19.83
C TYR A 320 1.38 -20.08 -18.73
N ARG A 321 2.65 -19.66 -18.74
CA ARG A 321 3.14 -18.62 -17.84
C ARG A 321 3.12 -17.31 -18.61
N LEU A 322 2.25 -16.38 -18.23
CA LEU A 322 2.20 -15.06 -18.84
C LEU A 322 3.49 -14.32 -18.47
N ASP A 323 4.21 -13.83 -19.46
CA ASP A 323 5.58 -13.33 -19.26
C ASP A 323 5.96 -12.18 -20.17
N CYS A 324 4.97 -11.37 -20.58
CA CYS A 324 5.19 -10.18 -21.38
C CYS A 324 5.73 -8.97 -20.61
N LEU A 325 5.78 -9.05 -19.28
CA LEU A 325 6.37 -8.03 -18.40
C LEU A 325 7.38 -8.68 -17.46
N SER A 326 8.47 -7.97 -17.19
CA SER A 326 9.41 -8.37 -16.14
C SER A 326 8.80 -8.15 -14.75
N GLU A 327 9.38 -8.72 -13.70
CA GLU A 327 8.95 -8.49 -12.31
C GLU A 327 8.93 -6.98 -11.98
N GLN A 328 9.98 -6.25 -12.35
CA GLN A 328 10.03 -4.79 -12.19
C GLN A 328 8.95 -4.09 -13.02
N GLY A 329 8.68 -4.58 -14.23
CA GLY A 329 7.60 -4.09 -15.09
C GLY A 329 6.23 -4.25 -14.44
N VAL A 330 5.95 -5.42 -13.87
CA VAL A 330 4.73 -5.68 -13.10
C VAL A 330 4.64 -4.75 -11.88
N ALA A 331 5.73 -4.59 -11.12
CA ALA A 331 5.76 -3.76 -9.92
C ALA A 331 5.54 -2.25 -10.19
N THR A 332 5.85 -1.80 -11.41
CA THR A 332 5.75 -0.38 -11.82
C THR A 332 4.53 -0.08 -12.69
N THR A 333 3.78 -1.11 -13.11
CA THR A 333 2.56 -0.96 -13.92
C THR A 333 1.32 -0.92 -13.04
N ALA A 334 0.36 -0.06 -13.40
CA ALA A 334 -0.96 -0.02 -12.74
C ALA A 334 -1.56 -1.42 -12.70
N ARG A 335 -1.94 -1.88 -11.51
CA ARG A 335 -2.33 -3.28 -11.31
C ARG A 335 -3.59 -3.65 -12.08
N THR A 336 -4.54 -2.72 -12.18
CA THR A 336 -5.73 -2.87 -13.04
C THR A 336 -5.36 -3.14 -14.50
N ALA A 337 -4.31 -2.49 -15.01
CA ALA A 337 -3.80 -2.75 -16.36
C ALA A 337 -3.13 -4.12 -16.48
N VAL A 338 -2.36 -4.55 -15.48
CA VAL A 338 -1.78 -5.91 -15.44
C VAL A 338 -2.87 -6.97 -15.46
N MET A 339 -3.91 -6.82 -14.63
CA MET A 339 -5.03 -7.75 -14.58
C MET A 339 -5.82 -7.80 -15.90
N THR A 340 -6.06 -6.65 -16.54
CA THR A 340 -6.72 -6.60 -17.85
C THR A 340 -5.86 -7.26 -18.94
N LEU A 341 -4.54 -7.08 -18.89
CA LEU A 341 -3.60 -7.75 -19.80
C LEU A 341 -3.60 -9.27 -19.57
N ASP A 342 -3.60 -9.73 -18.32
CA ASP A 342 -3.73 -11.15 -17.99
C ASP A 342 -4.99 -11.76 -18.63
N VAL A 343 -6.14 -11.08 -18.50
CA VAL A 343 -7.42 -11.54 -19.07
C VAL A 343 -7.38 -11.58 -20.60
N LEU A 344 -6.80 -10.57 -21.26
CA LEU A 344 -6.64 -10.53 -22.71
C LEU A 344 -5.80 -11.70 -23.24
N LEU A 345 -4.67 -11.99 -22.59
CA LEU A 345 -3.79 -13.10 -22.98
C LEU A 345 -4.47 -14.45 -22.72
N ALA A 346 -5.12 -14.60 -21.56
CA ALA A 346 -5.85 -15.82 -21.21
C ALA A 346 -7.05 -16.08 -22.12
N TRP A 347 -7.70 -15.05 -22.64
CA TRP A 347 -8.77 -15.19 -23.64
C TRP A 347 -8.28 -15.90 -24.91
N HIS A 348 -7.09 -15.54 -25.40
CA HIS A 348 -6.50 -16.20 -26.56
C HIS A 348 -6.16 -17.68 -26.27
N ILE A 349 -5.59 -17.94 -25.09
CA ILE A 349 -5.27 -19.30 -24.64
C ILE A 349 -6.55 -20.13 -24.50
N ALA A 350 -7.58 -19.61 -23.83
CA ALA A 350 -8.85 -20.30 -23.58
C ALA A 350 -9.54 -20.72 -24.89
N LYS A 351 -9.54 -19.84 -25.90
CA LYS A 351 -10.08 -20.17 -27.24
C LYS A 351 -9.26 -21.26 -27.94
N THR A 352 -7.94 -21.13 -27.92
CA THR A 352 -7.03 -22.11 -28.53
C THR A 352 -7.18 -23.49 -27.89
N GLU A 353 -7.36 -23.51 -26.57
CA GLU A 353 -7.51 -24.72 -25.79
C GLU A 353 -8.96 -25.26 -25.75
N GLY A 354 -9.94 -24.55 -26.29
CA GLY A 354 -11.34 -24.97 -26.24
C GLY A 354 -11.83 -25.14 -24.79
N ALA A 355 -11.56 -24.14 -23.95
CA ALA A 355 -12.01 -24.12 -22.56
C ALA A 355 -13.55 -24.14 -22.50
N ALA A 356 -14.08 -24.96 -21.59
CA ALA A 356 -15.51 -25.07 -21.31
C ALA A 356 -15.86 -24.66 -19.87
N VAL A 357 -14.88 -24.65 -18.97
CA VAL A 357 -15.01 -24.21 -17.58
C VAL A 357 -13.73 -23.46 -17.18
N ILE A 358 -13.87 -22.44 -16.34
CA ILE A 358 -12.75 -21.72 -15.73
C ILE A 358 -12.76 -22.01 -14.23
N HIS A 359 -11.62 -22.40 -13.67
CA HIS A 359 -11.43 -22.65 -12.25
C HIS A 359 -10.37 -21.70 -11.68
N ALA A 360 -10.78 -20.76 -10.83
CA ALA A 360 -9.90 -19.87 -10.10
C ALA A 360 -9.50 -20.48 -8.75
N HIS A 361 -8.20 -20.62 -8.53
CA HIS A 361 -7.65 -20.94 -7.21
C HIS A 361 -7.56 -19.67 -6.34
N PRO A 362 -7.37 -19.79 -5.00
CA PRO A 362 -7.09 -18.63 -4.16
C PRO A 362 -5.80 -17.94 -4.61
N GLY A 363 -5.87 -16.63 -4.84
CA GLY A 363 -4.69 -15.81 -5.10
C GLY A 363 -4.04 -15.31 -3.81
N ARG A 364 -2.94 -14.54 -3.96
CA ARG A 364 -2.24 -13.89 -2.83
C ARG A 364 -3.16 -12.98 -2.02
N ARG A 365 -4.18 -12.39 -2.65
CA ARG A 365 -5.12 -11.45 -2.03
C ARG A 365 -6.49 -12.07 -1.78
N GLY A 366 -6.60 -13.40 -1.92
CA GLY A 366 -7.85 -14.16 -1.85
C GLY A 366 -8.65 -14.10 -3.14
N TYR A 367 -9.00 -12.90 -3.63
CA TYR A 367 -9.99 -12.69 -4.68
C TYR A 367 -9.43 -12.42 -6.09
N ASP A 368 -8.14 -12.13 -6.22
CA ASP A 368 -7.59 -11.51 -7.44
C ASP A 368 -7.53 -12.47 -8.65
N LEU A 369 -7.37 -13.77 -8.43
CA LEU A 369 -7.50 -14.78 -9.48
C LEU A 369 -8.97 -15.00 -9.88
N ALA A 370 -9.89 -14.92 -8.91
CA ALA A 370 -11.32 -14.99 -9.18
C ALA A 370 -11.80 -13.82 -10.05
N LEU A 371 -11.32 -12.60 -9.79
CA LEU A 371 -11.64 -11.44 -10.64
C LEU A 371 -11.21 -11.62 -12.09
N ARG A 372 -10.02 -12.17 -12.34
CA ARG A 372 -9.54 -12.48 -13.69
C ARG A 372 -10.41 -13.56 -14.34
N ALA A 373 -10.74 -14.61 -13.59
CA ALA A 373 -11.60 -15.69 -14.06
C ALA A 373 -13.02 -15.22 -14.39
N LEU A 374 -13.63 -14.37 -13.56
CA LEU A 374 -14.96 -13.79 -13.78
C LEU A 374 -14.99 -12.89 -15.02
N ALA A 375 -13.97 -12.04 -15.20
CA ALA A 375 -13.84 -11.24 -16.41
C ALA A 375 -13.69 -12.13 -17.66
N LEU A 376 -12.83 -13.14 -17.61
CA LEU A 376 -12.65 -14.09 -18.70
C LEU A 376 -13.93 -14.90 -19.00
N GLY A 377 -14.64 -15.33 -17.96
CA GLY A 377 -15.91 -16.05 -18.06
C GLY A 377 -16.99 -15.21 -18.74
N ARG A 378 -17.08 -13.91 -18.41
CA ARG A 378 -17.95 -12.97 -19.12
C ARG A 378 -17.58 -12.84 -20.60
N LEU A 379 -16.29 -12.72 -20.93
CA LEU A 379 -15.83 -12.59 -22.32
C LEU A 379 -16.08 -13.82 -23.19
N LEU A 380 -16.13 -15.00 -22.58
CA LEU A 380 -16.29 -16.27 -23.28
C LEU A 380 -17.65 -16.94 -23.05
N ALA A 381 -18.53 -16.30 -22.27
CA ALA A 381 -19.76 -16.90 -21.75
C ALA A 381 -19.53 -18.29 -21.12
N LEU A 382 -18.47 -18.42 -20.31
CA LEU A 382 -18.10 -19.66 -19.62
C LEU A 382 -18.39 -19.57 -18.12
N PRO A 383 -18.79 -20.68 -17.48
CA PRO A 383 -18.98 -20.70 -16.05
C PRO A 383 -17.64 -20.66 -15.31
N VAL A 384 -17.66 -19.98 -14.17
CA VAL A 384 -16.50 -19.80 -13.29
C VAL A 384 -16.71 -20.54 -11.98
N ILE A 385 -15.74 -21.34 -11.62
CA ILE A 385 -15.65 -22.03 -10.33
C ILE A 385 -14.55 -21.34 -9.53
N TYR A 386 -14.85 -20.96 -8.31
CA TYR A 386 -13.90 -20.31 -7.42
C TYR A 386 -13.62 -21.17 -6.19
N GLU A 387 -12.36 -21.53 -5.96
CA GLU A 387 -11.92 -22.14 -4.71
C GLU A 387 -11.67 -21.04 -3.67
N TYR A 388 -12.44 -21.07 -2.59
CA TYR A 388 -12.43 -20.08 -1.53
C TYR A 388 -11.59 -20.53 -0.34
N ASP A 389 -10.73 -19.62 0.11
CA ASP A 389 -9.88 -19.77 1.29
C ASP A 389 -9.85 -18.44 2.06
N SER A 390 -10.53 -18.38 3.21
CA SER A 390 -10.62 -17.15 3.99
C SER A 390 -9.33 -16.74 4.69
N HIS A 391 -8.38 -17.67 4.87
CA HIS A 391 -7.08 -17.39 5.47
C HIS A 391 -6.24 -16.47 4.56
N ARG A 392 -6.46 -16.52 3.24
CA ARG A 392 -5.76 -15.65 2.27
C ARG A 392 -6.22 -14.19 2.33
N LEU A 393 -7.38 -13.89 2.92
CA LEU A 393 -7.88 -12.52 3.04
C LEU A 393 -7.19 -11.70 4.14
N GLY A 394 -6.55 -12.38 5.11
CA GLY A 394 -5.82 -11.74 6.22
C GLY A 394 -4.32 -11.55 5.98
N MET A 395 -3.73 -12.25 5.00
CA MET A 395 -2.30 -12.20 4.73
C MET A 395 -2.02 -11.13 3.67
N GLY A 396 -1.38 -10.03 4.04
CA GLY A 396 -0.87 -9.05 3.09
C GLY A 396 0.20 -9.66 2.17
N GLU A 397 0.39 -9.09 0.99
CA GLU A 397 1.52 -9.44 0.13
C GLU A 397 2.84 -8.95 0.73
N GLY A 398 3.81 -9.86 0.84
CA GLY A 398 5.17 -9.52 1.25
C GLY A 398 5.32 -9.30 2.74
N GLU A 399 6.42 -9.81 3.28
CA GLU A 399 6.82 -9.69 4.67
C GLU A 399 6.66 -8.24 5.17
N SER A 400 5.94 -8.08 6.29
CA SER A 400 6.22 -7.11 7.36
C SER A 400 5.17 -6.05 7.75
N ARG A 401 3.99 -5.89 7.13
CA ARG A 401 2.91 -5.10 7.79
C ARG A 401 1.51 -5.65 7.51
N LEU A 402 0.96 -6.36 8.49
CA LEU A 402 -0.47 -6.64 8.57
C LEU A 402 -1.19 -5.28 8.58
N LEU A 403 -2.08 -5.05 7.62
CA LEU A 403 -2.99 -3.91 7.68
C LEU A 403 -3.72 -3.94 9.04
N PRO A 404 -4.03 -2.78 9.65
CA PRO A 404 -4.84 -2.74 10.85
C PRO A 404 -6.13 -3.54 10.64
N GLN A 405 -6.51 -4.33 11.63
CA GLN A 405 -7.78 -5.06 11.59
C GLN A 405 -8.92 -4.05 11.40
N ASP A 406 -9.88 -4.40 10.55
CA ASP A 406 -11.09 -3.62 10.25
C ASP A 406 -10.87 -2.27 9.54
N CYS A 407 -9.66 -2.01 9.04
CA CYS A 407 -9.39 -0.83 8.20
C CYS A 407 -10.26 -0.83 6.92
N GLU A 408 -10.39 0.35 6.30
CA GLU A 408 -11.24 0.54 5.12
C GLU A 408 -10.77 -0.34 3.94
N ILE A 409 -9.46 -0.43 3.70
CA ILE A 409 -8.91 -1.31 2.64
C ILE A 409 -9.28 -2.77 2.89
N GLN A 410 -9.24 -3.27 4.13
CA GLN A 410 -9.63 -4.64 4.44
C GLN A 410 -11.13 -4.87 4.20
N ARG A 411 -11.99 -3.90 4.59
CA ARG A 411 -13.43 -3.95 4.30
C ARG A 411 -13.71 -3.99 2.80
N LEU A 412 -13.00 -3.19 2.00
CA LEU A 412 -13.12 -3.22 0.54
C LEU A 412 -12.65 -4.55 -0.06
N ARG A 413 -11.53 -5.11 0.43
CA ARG A 413 -11.06 -6.45 0.02
C ARG A 413 -12.09 -7.53 0.33
N GLN A 414 -12.68 -7.49 1.53
CA GLN A 414 -13.72 -8.42 1.93
C GLN A 414 -14.95 -8.28 1.02
N ALA A 415 -15.39 -7.06 0.73
CA ALA A 415 -16.51 -6.81 -0.17
C ALA A 415 -16.25 -7.36 -1.58
N GLN A 416 -15.04 -7.14 -2.12
CA GLN A 416 -14.65 -7.65 -3.43
C GLN A 416 -14.56 -9.18 -3.46
N ASN A 417 -14.07 -9.79 -2.39
CA ASN A 417 -14.06 -11.25 -2.26
C ASN A 417 -15.47 -11.83 -2.20
N VAL A 418 -16.35 -11.25 -1.37
CA VAL A 418 -17.75 -11.67 -1.26
C VAL A 418 -18.45 -11.57 -2.61
N ARG A 419 -18.22 -10.47 -3.36
CA ARG A 419 -18.70 -10.34 -4.73
C ARG A 419 -18.22 -11.50 -5.61
N CYS A 420 -16.94 -11.87 -5.56
CA CYS A 420 -16.41 -12.97 -6.36
C CYS A 420 -17.12 -14.30 -6.04
N LEU A 421 -17.45 -14.55 -4.77
CA LEU A 421 -18.22 -15.73 -4.36
C LEU A 421 -19.63 -15.73 -4.98
N HIS A 422 -20.32 -14.58 -4.92
CA HIS A 422 -21.68 -14.43 -5.45
C HIS A 422 -21.75 -14.58 -6.97
N GLU A 423 -20.79 -13.98 -7.68
CA GLU A 423 -20.72 -13.99 -9.15
C GLU A 423 -20.25 -15.33 -9.72
N SER A 424 -19.61 -16.18 -8.91
CA SER A 424 -19.19 -17.51 -9.35
C SER A 424 -20.40 -18.43 -9.60
N ALA A 425 -20.25 -19.34 -10.56
CA ALA A 425 -21.24 -20.38 -10.84
C ALA A 425 -21.20 -21.49 -9.78
N ALA A 426 -20.02 -21.74 -9.22
CA ALA A 426 -19.81 -22.61 -8.08
C ALA A 426 -18.65 -22.11 -7.21
N VAL A 427 -18.72 -22.40 -5.92
CA VAL A 427 -17.68 -22.09 -4.95
C VAL A 427 -17.26 -23.38 -4.26
N ILE A 428 -15.97 -23.66 -4.29
CA ILE A 428 -15.36 -24.80 -3.60
C ILE A 428 -14.80 -24.32 -2.28
N VAL A 429 -15.13 -24.99 -1.18
CA VAL A 429 -14.60 -24.74 0.15
C VAL A 429 -14.00 -26.01 0.74
N ARG A 430 -12.93 -25.87 1.54
CA ARG A 430 -12.19 -27.02 2.09
C ARG A 430 -12.27 -27.15 3.59
N ARG A 431 -12.54 -26.04 4.28
CA ARG A 431 -12.70 -26.02 5.74
C ARG A 431 -14.12 -25.65 6.06
N LYS A 432 -14.66 -26.26 7.11
CA LYS A 432 -16.00 -25.94 7.61
C LYS A 432 -16.14 -24.44 7.91
N LYS A 433 -15.09 -23.81 8.45
CA LYS A 433 -15.04 -22.36 8.67
C LYS A 433 -15.29 -21.54 7.38
N ASP A 434 -14.68 -21.93 6.25
CA ASP A 434 -14.89 -21.23 4.97
C ASP A 434 -16.32 -21.40 4.47
N LEU A 435 -16.91 -22.59 4.67
CA LEU A 435 -18.32 -22.86 4.35
C LEU A 435 -19.24 -21.96 5.19
N ASP A 436 -19.00 -21.88 6.50
CA ASP A 436 -19.79 -21.05 7.42
C ASP A 436 -19.63 -19.56 7.09
N GLU A 437 -18.44 -19.12 6.69
CA GLU A 437 -18.18 -17.73 6.26
C GLU A 437 -18.85 -17.39 4.93
N ALA A 438 -18.76 -18.26 3.92
CA ALA A 438 -19.45 -18.06 2.64
C ALA A 438 -20.97 -18.04 2.83
N THR A 439 -21.50 -18.92 3.69
CA THR A 439 -22.93 -18.95 4.03
C THR A 439 -23.36 -17.66 4.74
N ARG A 440 -22.58 -17.19 5.72
CA ARG A 440 -22.84 -15.90 6.40
C ARG A 440 -22.76 -14.70 5.46
N ALA A 441 -21.93 -14.77 4.42
CA ALA A 441 -21.85 -13.77 3.37
C ALA A 441 -23.03 -13.82 2.37
N GLY A 442 -23.98 -14.73 2.56
CA GLY A 442 -25.20 -14.87 1.76
C GLY A 442 -25.02 -15.65 0.47
N VAL A 443 -23.90 -16.37 0.29
CA VAL A 443 -23.69 -17.18 -0.92
C VAL A 443 -24.71 -18.32 -0.94
N ASP A 444 -25.39 -18.50 -2.07
CA ASP A 444 -26.38 -19.57 -2.26
C ASP A 444 -25.76 -20.94 -1.98
N ILE A 445 -26.36 -21.68 -1.05
CA ILE A 445 -25.89 -23.00 -0.63
C ILE A 445 -25.83 -23.99 -1.80
N ALA A 446 -26.67 -23.83 -2.82
CA ALA A 446 -26.65 -24.67 -4.02
C ALA A 446 -25.36 -24.50 -4.85
N LYS A 447 -24.64 -23.38 -4.67
CA LYS A 447 -23.34 -23.12 -5.29
C LYS A 447 -22.16 -23.59 -4.45
N LEU A 448 -22.38 -23.93 -3.17
CA LEU A 448 -21.31 -24.28 -2.23
C LEU A 448 -20.99 -25.78 -2.29
N PHE A 449 -19.75 -26.10 -2.62
CA PHE A 449 -19.24 -27.47 -2.66
C PHE A 449 -18.13 -27.67 -1.63
N PHE A 450 -18.36 -28.53 -0.65
CA PHE A 450 -17.37 -28.86 0.38
C PHE A 450 -16.49 -30.04 -0.06
N LEU A 451 -15.18 -29.80 -0.21
CA LEU A 451 -14.18 -30.82 -0.52
C LEU A 451 -13.30 -31.07 0.70
N ASP A 452 -13.59 -32.15 1.43
CA ASP A 452 -12.81 -32.56 2.59
C ASP A 452 -11.66 -33.48 2.20
N ALA A 453 -10.43 -33.01 2.39
CA ALA A 453 -9.22 -33.80 2.13
C ALA A 453 -9.01 -34.91 3.19
N ALA A 454 -9.52 -34.74 4.41
CA ALA A 454 -9.34 -35.67 5.53
C ALA A 454 -10.46 -36.73 5.61
N ALA A 455 -11.67 -36.44 5.16
CA ALA A 455 -12.79 -37.40 5.21
C ALA A 455 -12.77 -38.50 4.13
N ARG A 456 -11.64 -38.72 3.43
CA ARG A 456 -11.48 -39.80 2.44
C ARG A 456 -11.70 -41.21 3.00
N THR A 457 -11.81 -41.37 4.32
CA THR A 457 -11.91 -42.69 4.97
C THR A 457 -13.30 -43.07 5.52
N GLU A 458 -14.26 -42.16 5.74
CA GLU A 458 -15.43 -42.53 6.58
C GLU A 458 -16.84 -42.14 6.10
N ASN A 459 -17.05 -41.35 5.04
CA ASN A 459 -18.42 -41.09 4.55
C ASN A 459 -18.52 -40.77 3.04
N LEU A 460 -18.79 -41.81 2.24
CA LEU A 460 -18.81 -41.78 0.76
C LEU A 460 -20.10 -41.20 0.12
N ALA A 461 -21.17 -40.95 0.90
CA ALA A 461 -22.48 -40.65 0.32
C ALA A 461 -22.72 -39.19 -0.12
N ALA A 462 -21.81 -38.25 0.18
CA ALA A 462 -21.99 -36.82 -0.14
C ALA A 462 -20.79 -36.12 -0.80
N GLN A 463 -19.66 -36.82 -1.00
CA GLN A 463 -18.49 -36.22 -1.65
C GLN A 463 -18.64 -36.26 -3.18
N ARG A 464 -18.86 -35.10 -3.80
CA ARG A 464 -18.75 -34.97 -5.27
C ARG A 464 -17.27 -34.89 -5.64
N SER A 465 -16.87 -35.65 -6.65
CA SER A 465 -15.53 -35.45 -7.22
C SER A 465 -15.48 -34.09 -7.92
N LEU A 466 -14.29 -33.49 -7.99
CA LEU A 466 -14.11 -32.21 -8.67
C LEU A 466 -14.55 -32.25 -10.15
N GLY A 467 -14.36 -33.39 -10.81
CA GLY A 467 -14.85 -33.61 -12.17
C GLY A 467 -16.38 -33.63 -12.30
N ASP A 468 -17.09 -34.12 -11.28
CA ASP A 468 -18.55 -34.07 -11.24
C ASP A 468 -19.07 -32.65 -11.00
N ILE A 469 -18.33 -31.85 -10.21
CA ILE A 469 -18.60 -30.42 -10.05
C ILE A 469 -18.46 -29.73 -11.42
N TYR A 470 -17.37 -29.98 -12.16
CA TYR A 470 -17.18 -29.42 -13.50
C TYR A 470 -18.31 -29.79 -14.46
N GLN A 471 -18.70 -31.07 -14.48
CA GLN A 471 -19.77 -31.55 -15.34
C GLN A 471 -21.12 -30.91 -14.97
N SER A 472 -21.44 -30.86 -13.67
CA SER A 472 -22.68 -30.26 -13.16
C SER A 472 -22.77 -28.78 -13.51
N VAL A 473 -21.68 -28.04 -13.32
CA VAL A 473 -21.61 -26.60 -13.58
C VAL A 473 -21.70 -26.31 -15.08
N ALA A 474 -20.94 -27.04 -15.91
CA ALA A 474 -20.97 -26.88 -17.36
C ALA A 474 -22.37 -27.18 -17.94
N ALA A 475 -23.01 -28.27 -17.49
CA ALA A 475 -24.35 -28.65 -17.96
C ALA A 475 -25.41 -27.63 -17.54
N SER A 476 -25.39 -27.18 -16.26
CA SER A 476 -26.35 -26.19 -15.76
C SER A 476 -26.21 -24.84 -16.48
N TRP A 477 -24.98 -24.43 -16.75
CA TRP A 477 -24.69 -23.20 -17.48
C TRP A 477 -25.18 -23.23 -18.92
N GLN A 478 -24.95 -24.34 -19.63
CA GLN A 478 -25.45 -24.54 -21.00
C GLN A 478 -26.97 -24.55 -21.05
N ALA A 479 -27.64 -25.18 -20.07
CA ALA A 479 -29.09 -25.15 -19.98
C ALA A 479 -29.62 -23.72 -19.74
N GLY A 480 -28.97 -22.95 -18.87
CA GLY A 480 -29.31 -21.53 -18.63
C GLY A 480 -29.20 -20.67 -19.89
N LEU A 481 -28.10 -20.80 -20.65
CA LEU A 481 -27.91 -20.07 -21.90
C LEU A 481 -28.92 -20.41 -23.00
N LEU A 482 -29.56 -21.57 -22.95
CA LEU A 482 -30.61 -21.95 -23.91
C LEU A 482 -31.99 -21.41 -23.52
N THR A 483 -32.15 -20.92 -22.29
CA THR A 483 -33.44 -20.43 -21.76
C THR A 483 -33.51 -18.91 -21.64
N ALA A 484 -32.36 -18.23 -21.67
CA ALA A 484 -32.24 -16.76 -21.77
C ALA A 484 -32.13 -16.34 -23.25
#